data_AF-A0A9E6B315-F1
#
_entry.id   AF-A0A9E6B315-F1
#
_cell.length_a   1.000
_cell.length_b   1.000
_cell.length_c   1.000
_cell.angle_alpha   90.00
_cell.angle_beta   90.00
_cell.angle_gamma   90.00
#
_symmetry.space_group_name_H-M   'P 1'
#
loop_
_entity.id
_entity.type
_entity.pdbx_description
1 polymer ?
#
loop_
_entity_poly.entity_id
_entity_poly.type
_entity_poly.pdbx_seq_one_letter_code
_entity_poly.pdbx_strand_id
1 'polypeptide(L)' 'MNMNIYLEDQLAKKLVTFAEKLHRKKNAIVREAIKDWIDKHSRQKWPDSVLQFKGIEDFPDIEELRKDVVNSDKKLF' A
#
# COMPACT_ATOMS: atom_id res chain seq x y z
N MET A 1 -6.50 21.94 12.80
CA MET A 1 -5.11 22.41 12.57
C MET A 1 -5.06 23.11 11.22
N ASN A 2 -4.44 24.29 11.15
CA ASN A 2 -4.24 25.01 9.88
C ASN A 2 -2.79 24.79 9.44
N MET A 3 -2.60 24.51 8.16
CA MET A 3 -1.29 24.28 7.54
C MET A 3 -1.22 25.10 6.26
N ASN A 4 -0.12 25.81 6.07
CA ASN A 4 0.19 26.48 4.80
C ASN A 4 1.16 25.59 4.02
N ILE A 5 0.86 25.39 2.73
CA ILE A 5 1.62 24.51 1.85
C ILE A 5 1.97 25.32 0.60
N TYR A 6 3.25 25.34 0.24
CA TYR A 6 3.68 25.94 -1.01
C TYR A 6 3.54 24.91 -2.13
N LEU A 7 2.92 25.34 -3.23
CA LEU A 7 2.76 24.56 -4.45
C LEU A 7 3.39 25.34 -5.60
N GLU A 8 4.02 24.63 -6.52
CA GLU A 8 4.49 25.23 -7.77
C GLU A 8 3.30 25.85 -8.52
N ASP A 9 3.52 27.02 -9.14
CA ASP A 9 2.49 27.81 -9.83
C ASP A 9 1.67 27.00 -10.84
N GLN A 10 2.32 26.10 -11.59
CA GLN A 10 1.62 25.27 -12.57
C GLN A 10 0.67 24.28 -11.89
N LEU A 11 1.08 23.68 -10.79
CA LEU A 11 0.28 22.73 -10.03
C LEU A 11 -0.89 23.45 -9.33
N ALA A 12 -0.63 24.64 -8.78
CA ALA A 12 -1.66 25.47 -8.16
C ALA A 12 -2.73 25.87 -9.18
N LYS A 13 -2.34 26.28 -10.40
CA LYS A 13 -3.28 26.59 -11.49
C LYS A 13 -4.14 25.38 -11.87
N LYS A 14 -3.52 24.21 -12.07
CA LYS A 14 -4.25 22.97 -12.36
C LYS A 14 -5.26 22.64 -11.26
N LEU A 15 -4.85 22.73 -10.00
CA LEU A 15 -5.74 22.50 -8.86
C LEU A 15 -6.95 23.44 -8.85
N VAL A 16 -6.75 24.73 -9.13
CA VAL A 16 -7.83 25.73 -9.23
C VAL A 16 -8.82 25.32 -10.33
N THR A 17 -8.33 25.03 -11.53
CA THR A 17 -9.18 24.63 -12.66
C THR A 17 -9.98 23.35 -12.37
N PHE A 18 -9.36 22.36 -11.73
CA PHE A 18 -10.06 21.13 -11.34
C PHE A 18 -11.10 21.37 -10.24
N ALA A 19 -10.79 22.22 -9.27
CA ALA A 19 -11.71 22.60 -8.21
C ALA A 19 -12.96 23.29 -8.76
N GLU A 20 -12.78 24.21 -9.70
CA GLU A 20 -13.87 24.90 -10.39
C GLU A 20 -14.72 23.93 -11.22
N LYS A 21 -14.09 23.09 -12.04
CA LYS A 21 -14.79 22.11 -12.89
C LYS A 21 -15.62 21.12 -12.07
N LEU A 22 -15.15 20.74 -10.89
CA LEU A 22 -15.84 19.79 -10.01
C LEU A 22 -16.81 20.47 -9.04
N HIS A 23 -16.89 21.80 -9.02
CA HIS A 23 -17.62 22.58 -8.01
C HIS A 23 -17.21 22.24 -6.56
N ARG A 24 -15.92 21.98 -6.34
CA ARG A 24 -15.37 21.60 -5.03
C ARG A 24 -14.40 22.66 -4.52
N LYS A 25 -14.26 22.74 -3.19
CA LYS A 25 -13.26 23.63 -2.57
C LYS A 25 -11.85 23.07 -2.78
N LYS A 26 -10.89 23.94 -3.12
CA LYS A 26 -9.45 23.59 -3.26
C LYS A 26 -8.94 22.78 -2.05
N ASN A 27 -9.24 23.25 -0.84
CA ASN A 27 -8.84 22.56 0.40
C ASN A 27 -9.52 21.20 0.62
N ALA A 28 -10.65 20.92 -0.04
CA ALA A 28 -11.24 19.58 0.00
C ALA A 28 -10.41 18.61 -0.84
N ILE A 29 -10.02 19.01 -2.05
CA ILE A 29 -9.17 18.22 -2.95
C ILE A 29 -7.79 17.99 -2.33
N VAL A 30 -7.18 19.02 -1.74
CA VAL A 30 -5.88 18.90 -1.07
C VAL A 30 -5.94 17.91 0.09
N ARG A 31 -6.99 17.97 0.92
CA ARG A 31 -7.15 17.02 2.04
C ARG A 31 -7.31 15.58 1.56
N GLU A 32 -8.09 15.36 0.51
CA GLU A 32 -8.26 14.03 -0.07
C GLU A 32 -6.96 13.50 -0.68
N ALA A 33 -6.24 14.33 -1.44
CA ALA A 33 -4.96 13.96 -2.01
C ALA A 33 -3.93 13.59 -0.94
N ILE A 34 -3.85 14.36 0.16
CA ILE A 34 -2.97 14.06 1.29
C ILE A 34 -3.39 12.76 1.97
N LYS A 35 -4.69 12.54 2.21
CA LYS A 35 -5.19 11.31 2.82
C LYS A 35 -4.85 10.10 1.95
N ASP A 36 -5.16 10.15 0.66
CA ASP A 36 -4.88 9.08 -0.28
C ASP A 36 -3.38 8.79 -0.37
N TRP A 37 -2.54 9.83 -0.34
CA TRP A 37 -1.09 9.65 -0.35
C TRP A 37 -0.63 8.94 0.92
N ILE A 38 -1.10 9.38 2.10
CA ILE A 38 -0.77 8.73 3.37
C ILE A 38 -1.27 7.28 3.39
N ASP A 39 -2.51 7.01 2.99
CA ASP A 39 -3.08 5.66 3.01
C ASP A 39 -2.33 4.70 2.07
N LYS A 40 -1.82 5.20 0.94
CA LYS A 40 -1.00 4.43 0.01
C LYS A 40 0.40 4.15 0.53
N HIS A 41 1.00 5.09 1.28
CA HIS A 41 2.39 4.99 1.72
C HIS A 41 2.54 4.53 3.18
N SER A 42 1.46 4.51 3.96
CA SER A 42 1.45 4.04 5.35
C SER A 42 1.53 2.51 5.44
N ARG A 43 1.11 1.78 4.39
CA ARG A 43 1.19 0.31 4.31
C ARG A 43 2.59 -0.19 3.93
N GLN A 44 3.64 0.35 4.55
CA GLN A 44 4.98 -0.24 4.51
C GLN A 44 5.18 -1.34 5.56
N LYS A 45 4.22 -1.54 6.46
CA LYS A 45 4.27 -2.57 7.50
C LYS A 45 3.21 -3.63 7.23
N TRP A 46 3.58 -4.89 7.45
CA TRP A 46 2.63 -6.00 7.45
C TRP A 46 1.52 -5.72 8.48
N PRO A 47 0.25 -6.04 8.17
CA PRO A 47 -0.83 -5.89 9.13
C PRO A 47 -0.58 -6.76 10.35
N ASP A 48 -1.13 -6.38 11.50
CA ASP A 48 -0.91 -7.09 12.77
C ASP A 48 -1.30 -8.56 12.69
N SER A 49 -2.30 -8.91 11.87
CA SER A 49 -2.69 -10.30 11.60
C SER A 49 -1.55 -11.14 11.01
N VAL A 50 -0.69 -10.55 10.19
CA VAL A 50 0.49 -11.22 9.63
C VAL A 50 1.63 -11.24 10.65
N LEU A 51 1.86 -10.15 11.38
CA LEU A 51 2.91 -10.08 12.39
C LEU A 51 2.65 -10.98 13.61
N GLN A 52 1.37 -11.23 13.94
CA GLN A 52 0.94 -12.06 15.06
C GLN A 52 0.61 -13.50 14.64
N PHE A 53 0.82 -13.85 13.36
CA PHE A 53 0.58 -15.19 12.87
C PHE A 53 1.57 -16.17 13.54
N LYS A 54 1.03 -17.14 14.29
CA LYS A 54 1.82 -18.13 15.05
C LYS A 54 2.13 -19.42 14.26
N GLY A 55 1.76 -19.47 12.99
CA GLY A 55 1.75 -20.73 12.23
C GLY A 55 0.41 -21.45 12.35
N ILE A 56 0.26 -22.53 11.58
CA ILE A 56 -0.88 -23.45 11.68
C ILE A 56 -0.47 -24.55 12.66
N GLU A 57 -1.30 -24.81 13.68
CA GLU A 57 -0.97 -25.74 14.76
C GLU A 57 -0.83 -27.19 14.24
N ASP A 58 -1.68 -27.59 13.31
CA ASP A 58 -1.65 -28.90 12.62
C ASP A 58 -0.83 -28.85 11.31
N PHE A 59 0.19 -27.99 11.23
CA PHE A 59 1.05 -27.99 10.04
C PHE A 59 1.96 -29.24 10.07
N PRO A 60 1.96 -30.06 9.00
CA PRO A 60 2.77 -31.27 8.95
C PRO A 60 4.27 -30.95 9.05
N ASP A 61 5.02 -31.90 9.60
CA ASP A 61 6.47 -31.73 9.76
C ASP A 61 7.15 -31.57 8.39
N ILE A 62 8.26 -30.85 8.36
CA ILE A 62 9.00 -30.56 7.13
C ILE A 62 9.47 -31.83 6.44
N GLU A 63 9.78 -32.88 7.21
CA GLU A 63 10.17 -34.19 6.70
C GLU A 63 8.98 -34.98 6.15
N GLU A 64 7.75 -34.73 6.61
CA GLU A 64 6.55 -35.29 6.00
C GLU A 64 6.24 -34.61 4.67
N LEU A 65 6.34 -33.27 4.62
CA LEU A 65 6.14 -32.50 3.40
C LEU A 65 7.19 -32.83 2.32
N ARG A 66 8.43 -33.12 2.72
CA ARG A 66 9.51 -33.44 1.79
C ARG A 66 9.32 -34.81 1.11
N LYS A 67 8.57 -35.75 1.71
CA LYS A 67 8.32 -37.08 1.11
C LYS A 67 7.59 -36.99 -0.23
N ASP A 68 6.71 -36.00 -0.39
CA ASP A 68 5.94 -35.79 -1.62
C ASP A 68 6.67 -34.89 -2.64
N VAL A 69 7.77 -34.27 -2.23
CA VAL A 69 8.67 -33.56 -3.15
C VAL A 69 9.58 -34.59 -3.80
N VAL A 70 9.12 -35.14 -4.92
CA VAL A 70 9.92 -35.97 -5.81
C VAL A 70 11.26 -35.26 -6.05
N ASN A 71 12.37 -35.92 -5.72
CA ASN A 71 13.73 -35.51 -6.09
C ASN A 71 13.67 -34.88 -7.48
N SER A 72 13.99 -33.60 -7.60
CA SER A 72 14.03 -32.99 -8.92
C SER A 72 15.27 -33.51 -9.64
N ASP A 73 15.17 -34.69 -10.24
CA ASP A 73 16.11 -35.20 -11.26
C ASP A 73 15.99 -34.38 -12.56
N LYS A 74 15.59 -33.11 -12.46
CA LYS A 74 15.82 -32.15 -13.51
C LYS A 74 17.28 -31.74 -13.41
N LYS A 75 18.11 -32.41 -14.21
CA LYS A 75 19.37 -31.82 -14.67
C LYS A 75 19.04 -30.42 -15.21
N LEU A 76 19.33 -29.40 -14.42
CA LEU A 76 19.48 -28.06 -14.95
C LEU A 76 20.72 -28.11 -15.85
N PHE A 77 20.49 -27.73 -17.11
CA PHE A 77 21.37 -27.89 -18.27
C PHE A 77 22.87 -27.80 -17.99
#